data_AF-A0A804N462-F1
#
_entry.id   AF-A0A804N462-F1
#
_cell.length_a   1.000
_cell.length_b   1.000
_cell.length_c   1.000
_cell.angle_alpha   90.00
_cell.angle_beta   90.00
_cell.angle_gamma   90.00
#
_symmetry.space_group_name_H-M   'P 1'
#
loop_
_entity.id
_entity.type
_entity.pdbx_description
1 polymer ?
#
loop_
_entity_poly.entity_id
_entity_poly.type
_entity_poly.pdbx_seq_one_letter_code
_entity_poly.pdbx_strand_id
1 'polypeptide(L)'
;MRKKEVERWDQFVDVIEQIKKKEKSDRLKQVMEHPNTLHSLCEVLGVDFKQTVNEVHPSLGEADGSKNLSNCTIESLASAASRLRELKVKRMQKLQDLPLACLNFGISWIHHLKNSICSRM
;
A
#
# COMPACT_ATOMS: atom_id res chain seq x y z
N MET A 1 -40.66 6.17 -40.01
CA MET A 1 -39.78 5.11 -39.48
C MET A 1 -38.44 5.68 -39.02
N ARG A 2 -37.68 6.37 -39.89
CA ARG A 2 -36.36 6.95 -39.59
C ARG A 2 -36.21 7.71 -38.25
N LYS A 3 -37.21 8.49 -37.83
CA LYS A 3 -37.13 9.27 -36.57
C LYS A 3 -36.92 8.38 -35.34
N LYS A 4 -37.65 7.26 -35.24
CA LYS A 4 -37.53 6.32 -34.11
C LYS A 4 -36.18 5.62 -34.07
N GLU A 5 -35.60 5.34 -35.24
CA GLU A 5 -34.28 4.71 -35.33
C GLU A 5 -33.19 5.68 -34.87
N VAL A 6 -33.25 6.94 -35.30
CA VAL A 6 -32.33 7.99 -34.84
C VAL A 6 -32.42 8.18 -33.33
N GLU A 7 -33.63 8.31 -32.78
CA GLU A 7 -33.84 8.43 -31.31
C GLU A 7 -33.24 7.25 -30.54
N ARG A 8 -33.32 6.03 -31.08
CA ARG A 8 -32.74 4.84 -30.47
C ARG A 8 -31.20 4.84 -30.54
N TRP A 9 -30.62 5.32 -31.63
CA TRP A 9 -29.17 5.46 -31.75
C TRP A 9 -28.63 6.52 -30.80
N ASP A 10 -29.29 7.67 -30.68
CA ASP A 10 -28.92 8.74 -29.74
C ASP A 10 -28.95 8.24 -28.28
N GLN A 11 -29.99 7.47 -27.92
CA GLN A 11 -30.07 6.81 -26.61
C GLN A 11 -28.91 5.84 -26.37
N PHE A 12 -28.51 5.07 -27.39
CA PHE A 12 -27.41 4.12 -27.27
C PHE A 12 -26.07 4.85 -27.08
N VAL A 13 -25.82 5.92 -27.84
CA VAL A 13 -24.62 6.74 -27.70
C VAL A 13 -24.54 7.38 -26.32
N ASP A 14 -25.63 7.94 -25.80
CA ASP A 14 -25.68 8.54 -24.46
C ASP A 14 -25.35 7.51 -23.37
N VAL A 15 -25.91 6.29 -23.46
CA VAL A 15 -25.58 5.20 -22.53
C VAL A 15 -24.10 4.83 -22.58
N ILE A 16 -23.50 4.72 -23.77
CA ILE A 16 -22.06 4.42 -23.92
C ILE A 16 -21.20 5.54 -23.31
N GLU A 17 -21.56 6.81 -23.52
CA GLU A 17 -20.86 7.92 -22.90
C GLU A 17 -20.95 7.92 -21.37
N GLN A 18 -22.13 7.62 -20.82
CA GLN A 18 -22.32 7.50 -19.38
C GLN A 18 -21.49 6.35 -18.79
N ILE A 19 -21.46 5.18 -19.43
CA ILE A 19 -20.63 4.04 -19.02
C ILE A 19 -19.15 4.42 -19.03
N LYS A 20 -18.69 5.07 -20.10
CA LYS A 20 -17.29 5.52 -20.23
C LYS A 20 -16.89 6.53 -19.15
N LYS A 21 -17.77 7.50 -18.86
CA LYS A 21 -17.57 8.49 -17.79
C LYS A 21 -17.50 7.81 -16.41
N LYS A 22 -18.40 6.85 -16.15
CA LYS A 22 -18.44 6.09 -14.89
C LYS A 22 -17.19 5.22 -14.71
N GLU A 23 -16.82 4.42 -15.71
CA GLU A 23 -15.62 3.56 -15.65
C GLU A 23 -14.36 4.39 -15.39
N LYS A 24 -14.21 5.54 -16.09
CA LYS A 24 -13.08 6.44 -15.87
C LYS A 24 -13.07 7.02 -14.45
N SER A 25 -14.23 7.41 -13.93
CA SER A 25 -14.37 7.91 -12.54
C SER A 25 -14.02 6.83 -11.52
N ASP A 26 -14.51 5.61 -11.69
CA ASP A 26 -14.28 4.50 -10.75
C ASP A 26 -12.80 4.10 -10.73
N ARG A 27 -12.14 4.03 -11.89
CA ARG A 27 -10.69 3.80 -11.98
C ARG A 27 -9.88 4.94 -11.36
N LEU A 28 -10.32 6.18 -11.53
CA LEU A 28 -9.65 7.33 -10.91
C LEU A 28 -9.74 7.26 -9.38
N LYS A 29 -10.90 6.88 -8.83
CA LYS A 29 -11.07 6.68 -7.37
C LYS A 29 -10.11 5.61 -6.84
N GLN A 30 -10.04 4.44 -7.49
CA GLN A 30 -9.12 3.36 -7.11
C GLN A 30 -7.66 3.84 -7.12
N VAL A 31 -7.25 4.55 -8.19
CA VAL A 31 -5.90 5.11 -8.31
C VAL A 31 -5.62 6.20 -7.28
N MET A 32 -6.63 6.89 -6.71
CA MET A 32 -6.43 7.89 -5.65
C MET A 32 -6.42 7.29 -4.24
N GLU A 33 -7.07 6.15 -4.02
CA GLU A 33 -7.07 5.44 -2.73
C GLU A 33 -5.71 4.79 -2.41
N HIS A 34 -5.03 4.26 -3.43
CA HIS A 34 -3.75 3.60 -3.25
C HIS A 34 -2.60 4.54 -2.84
N PRO A 35 -2.40 5.74 -3.42
CA PRO A 35 -1.43 6.72 -2.97
C PRO A 35 -1.69 7.18 -1.54
N ASN A 36 -2.95 7.36 -1.12
CA ASN A 36 -3.26 7.72 0.27
C ASN A 36 -2.83 6.61 1.24
N THR A 37 -3.10 5.35 0.88
CA THR A 37 -2.65 4.19 1.63
C THR A 37 -1.13 4.12 1.68
N LEU A 38 -0.47 4.31 0.54
CA LEU A 38 0.97 4.29 0.42
C LEU A 38 1.61 5.44 1.21
N HIS A 39 1.02 6.63 1.22
CA HIS A 39 1.47 7.78 2.00
C HIS A 39 1.46 7.47 3.49
N SER A 40 0.34 6.93 4.00
CA SER A 40 0.25 6.51 5.40
C SER A 40 1.28 5.41 5.76
N LEU A 41 1.58 4.49 4.85
CA LEU A 41 2.58 3.45 5.06
C LEU A 41 4.00 4.04 5.09
N CYS A 42 4.31 4.93 4.15
CA CYS A 42 5.57 5.64 4.06
C CYS A 42 5.82 6.52 5.31
N GLU A 43 4.81 7.24 5.79
CA GLU A 43 4.87 8.05 7.02
C GLU A 43 5.19 7.17 8.24
N VAL A 44 4.48 6.06 8.41
CA VAL A 44 4.71 5.13 9.53
C VAL A 44 6.09 4.45 9.44
N LEU A 45 6.62 4.22 8.24
CA LEU A 45 7.92 3.59 8.04
C LEU A 45 9.09 4.57 8.01
N GLY A 46 8.83 5.88 7.95
CA GLY A 46 9.84 6.90 7.72
C GLY A 46 10.51 6.77 6.34
N VAL A 47 9.77 6.35 5.32
CA VAL A 47 10.26 6.18 3.94
C VAL A 47 9.76 7.33 3.08
N ASP A 48 10.58 7.84 2.15
CA ASP A 48 10.16 8.88 1.22
C ASP A 48 9.05 8.36 0.28
N PHE A 49 7.86 8.93 0.44
CA PHE A 49 6.69 8.59 -0.35
C PHE A 49 6.87 8.91 -1.83
N LYS A 50 7.44 10.08 -2.16
CA LYS A 50 7.60 10.52 -3.54
C LYS A 50 8.60 9.61 -4.27
N GLN A 51 9.67 9.22 -3.59
CA GLN A 51 10.60 8.22 -4.11
C GLN A 51 9.90 6.88 -4.37
N THR A 52 9.10 6.40 -3.43
CA THR A 52 8.39 5.11 -3.56
C THR A 52 7.39 5.11 -4.73
N VAL A 53 6.65 6.20 -4.91
CA VAL A 53 5.70 6.35 -6.03
C VAL A 53 6.44 6.44 -7.37
N ASN A 54 7.56 7.16 -7.40
CA ASN A 54 8.38 7.30 -8.61
C ASN A 54 9.00 5.97 -9.06
N GLU A 55 9.34 5.08 -8.12
CA GLU A 55 9.80 3.72 -8.42
C GLU A 55 8.70 2.84 -9.03
N VAL A 56 7.42 3.10 -8.75
CA VAL A 56 6.28 2.39 -9.35
C VAL A 56 6.07 2.85 -10.79
N HIS A 57 5.96 4.16 -11.00
CA HIS A 57 5.98 4.76 -12.33
C HIS A 57 6.20 6.28 -12.20
N PRO A 58 7.15 6.89 -12.94
CA PRO A 58 7.48 8.31 -12.81
C PRO A 58 6.27 9.22 -13.05
N SER A 59 5.34 8.84 -13.94
CA SER A 59 4.12 9.64 -14.20
C SER A 59 3.13 9.69 -13.03
N LEU A 60 3.33 8.93 -11.95
CA LEU A 60 2.48 8.98 -10.76
C LEU A 60 2.96 10.05 -9.76
N GLY A 61 4.25 10.41 -9.80
CA GLY A 61 4.82 11.47 -8.97
C GLY A 61 4.75 12.86 -9.59
N GLU A 62 4.44 12.95 -10.89
CA GLU A 62 4.21 14.21 -11.59
C GLU A 62 2.76 14.70 -11.35
N ALA A 63 2.61 15.91 -10.83
CA ALA A 63 1.32 16.48 -10.47
C ALA A 63 0.40 16.76 -11.67
N ASP A 64 0.97 16.86 -12.88
CA ASP A 64 0.29 17.49 -14.04
C ASP A 64 0.33 16.65 -15.34
N GLY A 65 0.64 15.35 -15.23
CA GLY A 65 0.75 14.44 -16.38
C GLY A 65 -0.49 13.56 -16.58
N SER A 66 -0.77 13.20 -17.83
CA SER A 66 -1.69 12.12 -18.22
C SER A 66 -1.29 10.82 -17.51
N LYS A 67 -1.89 10.55 -16.35
CA LYS A 67 -1.68 9.30 -15.60
C LYS A 67 -2.19 8.16 -16.49
N ASN A 68 -1.29 7.29 -16.95
CA ASN A 68 -1.70 6.06 -17.64
C ASN A 68 -2.43 5.18 -16.63
N LEU A 69 -3.76 5.18 -16.66
CA LEU A 69 -4.61 4.44 -15.71
C LEU A 69 -4.65 2.93 -16.02
N SER A 70 -3.62 2.37 -16.64
CA SER A 70 -3.62 0.98 -17.10
C SER A 70 -3.74 -0.01 -15.93
N ASN A 71 -4.23 -1.22 -16.19
CA ASN A 71 -4.28 -2.28 -15.17
C ASN A 71 -2.88 -2.55 -14.60
N CYS A 72 -1.84 -2.49 -15.43
CA CYS A 72 -0.45 -2.62 -15.01
C CYS A 72 -0.06 -1.57 -13.96
N THR A 73 -0.55 -0.33 -14.09
CA THR A 73 -0.26 0.75 -13.13
C THR A 73 -0.93 0.50 -11.78
N ILE A 74 -2.17 -0.03 -11.80
CA ILE A 74 -2.90 -0.42 -10.60
C ILE A 74 -2.20 -1.58 -9.89
N GLU A 75 -1.81 -2.62 -10.64
CA GLU A 75 -1.10 -3.80 -10.13
C GLU A 75 0.26 -3.44 -9.50
N SER A 76 1.05 -2.58 -10.17
CA SER A 76 2.35 -2.15 -9.64
C SER A 76 2.21 -1.35 -8.34
N LEU A 77 1.18 -0.51 -8.24
CA LEU A 77 0.92 0.27 -7.03
C LEU A 77 0.42 -0.63 -5.88
N ALA A 78 -0.42 -1.62 -6.18
CA ALA A 78 -0.83 -2.65 -5.23
C ALA A 78 0.36 -3.47 -4.73
N SER A 79 1.28 -3.85 -5.62
CA SER A 79 2.51 -4.56 -5.28
C SER A 79 3.42 -3.74 -4.35
N ALA A 80 3.61 -2.45 -4.63
CA ALA A 80 4.37 -1.55 -3.77
C ALA A 80 3.74 -1.40 -2.37
N ALA A 81 2.41 -1.27 -2.30
CA ALA A 81 1.69 -1.23 -1.03
C ALA A 81 1.85 -2.53 -0.23
N SER A 82 1.75 -3.71 -0.88
CA SER A 82 1.98 -5.01 -0.24
C SER A 82 3.40 -5.14 0.31
N ARG A 83 4.41 -4.75 -0.47
CA ARG A 83 5.82 -4.77 -0.04
C ARG A 83 6.07 -3.90 1.20
N LEU A 84 5.46 -2.71 1.28
CA LEU A 84 5.59 -1.86 2.46
C LEU A 84 4.85 -2.42 3.68
N ARG A 85 3.69 -3.07 3.49
CA ARG A 85 2.99 -3.77 4.59
C ARG A 85 3.87 -4.88 5.18
N GLU A 86 4.52 -5.68 4.33
CA GLU A 86 5.47 -6.71 4.78
C GLU A 86 6.65 -6.12 5.54
N LEU A 87 7.23 -5.02 5.04
CA LEU A 87 8.31 -4.31 5.75
C LEU A 87 7.86 -3.78 7.11
N LYS A 88 6.65 -3.25 7.22
CA LYS A 88 6.03 -2.81 8.49
C LYS A 88 5.91 -3.97 9.47
N VAL A 89 5.39 -5.12 9.02
CA VAL A 89 5.27 -6.33 9.85
C VAL A 89 6.65 -6.80 10.32
N LYS A 90 7.61 -6.91 9.41
CA LYS A 90 8.98 -7.37 9.72
C LYS A 90 9.69 -6.46 10.73
N ARG A 91 9.55 -5.13 10.60
CA ARG A 91 10.11 -4.19 11.58
C ARG A 91 9.42 -4.32 12.94
N MET A 92 8.11 -4.48 12.95
CA MET A 92 7.34 -4.64 14.19
C MET A 92 7.71 -5.94 14.93
N GLN A 93 7.92 -7.04 14.21
CA GLN A 93 8.42 -8.30 14.78
C GLN A 93 9.81 -8.11 15.43
N LYS A 94 10.76 -7.50 14.72
CA LYS A 94 12.10 -7.22 15.29
C LYS A 94 12.05 -6.35 16.56
N LEU A 95 11.15 -5.37 16.59
CA LEU A 95 10.95 -4.52 17.77
C LEU A 95 10.33 -5.29 18.94
N GLN A 96 9.55 -6.35 18.70
CA GLN A 96 9.03 -7.23 19.75
C GLN A 96 10.07 -8.24 20.23
N ASP A 97 10.91 -8.75 19.32
CA ASP A 97 11.97 -9.71 19.66
C ASP A 97 13.05 -9.09 20.56
N LEU A 98 13.34 -7.80 20.41
CA LEU A 98 14.37 -7.09 21.19
C LEU A 98 14.08 -7.06 22.71
N PRO A 99 12.93 -6.56 23.18
CA PRO A 99 12.55 -6.64 24.59
C PRO A 99 12.44 -8.07 25.10
N LEU A 100 11.89 -8.99 24.30
CA LEU A 100 11.77 -10.40 24.69
C LEU A 100 13.15 -11.04 24.91
N ALA A 101 14.10 -10.79 24.02
CA ALA A 101 15.47 -11.26 24.14
C ALA A 101 16.13 -10.68 25.41
N CYS A 102 16.02 -9.37 25.64
CA CYS A 102 16.54 -8.73 26.87
C CYS A 102 15.96 -9.35 28.14
N LEU A 103 14.65 -9.58 28.20
CA LEU A 103 13.99 -10.23 29.34
C LEU A 103 14.49 -11.66 29.54
N ASN A 104 14.58 -12.44 28.47
CA ASN A 104 15.06 -13.82 28.52
C ASN A 104 16.52 -13.89 28.98
N PHE A 105 17.38 -12.99 28.50
CA PHE A 105 18.77 -12.89 28.98
C PHE A 105 18.83 -12.52 30.45
N GLY A 106 18.02 -11.56 30.91
CA GLY A 106 17.94 -11.18 32.32
C GLY A 106 17.50 -12.33 33.23
N ILE A 107 16.44 -13.06 32.84
CA ILE A 107 15.95 -14.23 33.59
C ILE A 107 17.02 -15.33 33.63
N SER A 108 17.66 -15.63 32.49
CA SER A 108 18.75 -16.61 32.42
C SER A 108 19.94 -16.22 33.30
N TRP A 109 20.31 -14.95 33.31
CA TRP A 109 21.39 -14.42 34.15
C TRP A 109 21.05 -14.53 35.66
N ILE A 110 19.82 -14.22 36.05
CA ILE A 110 19.34 -14.41 37.43
C ILE A 110 19.37 -15.89 37.82
N HIS A 111 18.93 -16.78 36.95
CA HIS A 111 18.96 -18.23 37.19
C HIS A 111 20.41 -18.73 37.33
N HIS A 112 21.31 -18.29 36.45
CA HIS A 112 22.73 -18.62 36.53
C HIS A 112 23.38 -18.09 37.81
N LEU A 113 23.07 -16.85 38.21
CA LEU A 113 23.56 -16.26 39.45
C LEU A 113 23.09 -17.05 40.68
N LYS A 114 21.80 -17.42 40.72
CA LYS A 114 21.24 -18.28 41.77
C LYS A 114 21.95 -19.63 41.84
N ASN A 115 22.15 -20.29 40.69
CA ASN A 115 22.84 -21.58 40.64
C ASN A 115 24.30 -21.48 41.08
N SER A 116 24.99 -20.39 40.71
CA SER A 116 26.38 -20.16 41.10
C SER A 116 26.53 -19.89 42.60
N ILE A 117 25.59 -19.16 43.22
CA ILE A 117 25.56 -18.93 44.67
C ILE A 117 25.24 -20.24 45.41
N CYS A 118 24.22 -20.98 44.99
CA CYS A 118 23.85 -22.25 45.63
C CYS A 118 24.97 -23.30 45.54
N SER A 119 25.77 -23.33 44.46
CA SER A 119 26.88 -24.27 44.33
C SER A 119 28.10 -23.93 45.21
N ARG A 120 28.15 -22.72 45.80
CA ARG A 120 29.25 -22.28 46.68
C ARG A 120 28.93 -22.39 48.17
N MET A 121 27.68 -22.66 48.53
CA MET A 121 27.24 -22.98 49.90
C MET A 121 27.27 -24.48 50.10
#